data_AF-A0A9E4DUE0-F1
#
_entry.id   AF-A0A9E4DUE0-F1
#
_cell.length_a   1.000
_cell.length_b   1.000
_cell.length_c   1.000
_cell.angle_alpha   90.00
_cell.angle_beta   90.00
_cell.angle_gamma   90.00
#
_symmetry.space_group_name_H-M   'P 1'
#
loop_
_entity.id
_entity.type
_entity.pdbx_description
1 polymer ?
#
loop_
_entity_poly.entity_id
_entity_poly.type
_entity_poly.pdbx_seq_one_letter_code
_entity_poly.pdbx_strand_id
1 'polypeptide(L)'
;MKKGIMLFAALVSLAACGKQDVSEEKETIVSETEVSETVVSDTVSSSSVQSEEANGVEVSWNVIPEEGIVSGDYYKISERFRQGHEGILEVIVKEDQLEYVYFNEYTRPNYYNRYFQNVSKRMSEYNVSMKEAKGAAWIEGVLSAEAQIMENQSLTEDIETVSGASNSIEQALVPLAEKLNAEIVPSKDFNGPTFYQITKYLDNGINGILKVVVENKKIIDLHYDEVFSNDPNNISEAKDKRYAGLSKYDSVEYDEPSRIGFNVQMDELTKHVLENQDMLNIEGLPATEDTGDYKKAGYTKRNPAWDHYLELAEELKTLAESEGKL
;
A
#
# COMPACT_ATOMS: atom_id res chain seq x y z
N MET A 1 12.88 -48.35 -25.96
CA MET A 1 14.30 -48.36 -26.41
C MET A 1 14.52 -47.21 -27.39
N LYS A 2 15.56 -46.39 -27.12
CA LYS A 2 16.35 -45.48 -28.01
C LYS A 2 15.58 -44.45 -28.87
N LYS A 3 15.63 -43.15 -28.53
CA LYS A 3 16.68 -42.13 -28.81
C LYS A 3 16.73 -41.68 -30.28
N GLY A 4 16.58 -40.37 -30.48
CA GLY A 4 16.93 -39.66 -31.71
C GLY A 4 17.02 -38.16 -31.45
N ILE A 5 18.22 -37.69 -31.08
CA ILE A 5 18.64 -36.29 -31.01
C ILE A 5 18.96 -35.83 -32.44
N MET A 6 18.59 -34.60 -32.82
CA MET A 6 19.24 -33.92 -33.94
C MET A 6 19.60 -32.48 -33.55
N LEU A 7 20.91 -32.27 -33.51
CA LEU A 7 21.64 -31.03 -33.36
C LEU A 7 21.82 -30.45 -34.78
N PHE A 8 21.67 -29.14 -34.99
CA PHE A 8 22.19 -28.48 -36.20
C PHE A 8 23.16 -27.38 -35.81
N ALA A 9 24.35 -27.47 -36.41
CA ALA A 9 25.53 -26.68 -36.13
C ALA A 9 25.55 -25.36 -36.91
N ALA A 10 26.36 -24.44 -36.38
CA ALA A 10 26.65 -23.10 -36.88
C ALA A 10 27.28 -23.06 -38.28
N LEU A 11 27.08 -21.94 -38.98
CA LEU A 11 27.97 -21.48 -40.04
C LEU A 11 28.49 -20.08 -39.68
N VAL A 12 29.81 -20.00 -39.46
CA VAL A 12 30.61 -18.79 -39.42
C VAL A 12 31.18 -18.60 -40.83
N SER A 13 31.10 -17.39 -41.37
CA SER A 13 31.94 -16.95 -42.49
C SER A 13 32.68 -15.68 -42.08
N LEU A 14 34.01 -15.80 -42.10
CA LEU A 14 35.02 -14.76 -41.94
C LEU A 14 35.69 -14.54 -43.30
N ALA A 15 36.20 -13.31 -43.50
CA ALA A 15 37.22 -12.83 -44.47
C ALA A 15 36.70 -11.77 -45.47
N ALA A 16 37.42 -10.72 -45.85
CA ALA A 16 38.64 -10.07 -45.34
C ALA A 16 38.91 -8.78 -46.17
N CYS A 17 39.55 -7.80 -45.52
CA CYS A 17 40.54 -6.80 -46.00
C CYS A 17 40.31 -5.87 -47.22
N GLY A 18 40.56 -4.57 -46.98
CA GLY A 18 41.25 -3.68 -47.94
C GLY A 18 41.20 -2.16 -47.68
N LYS A 19 42.27 -1.61 -47.05
CA LYS A 19 42.91 -0.25 -47.15
C LYS A 19 42.04 1.03 -46.92
N GLN A 20 42.30 1.98 -46.00
CA GLN A 20 43.47 2.74 -45.49
C GLN A 20 43.69 4.11 -46.19
N ASP A 21 43.51 5.20 -45.42
CA ASP A 21 44.12 6.57 -45.44
C ASP A 21 43.42 7.35 -44.29
N VAL A 22 43.98 7.78 -43.14
CA VAL A 22 45.16 8.58 -42.71
C VAL A 22 45.04 10.11 -42.92
N SER A 23 44.84 10.82 -41.79
CA SER A 23 45.60 12.01 -41.34
C SER A 23 45.28 12.21 -39.83
N GLU A 24 46.16 11.94 -38.86
CA GLU A 24 47.23 12.82 -38.29
C GLU A 24 46.75 14.27 -38.03
N GLU A 25 46.98 14.97 -36.92
CA GLU A 25 47.82 14.91 -35.70
C GLU A 25 47.15 15.99 -34.77
N LYS A 26 47.25 16.06 -33.43
CA LYS A 26 48.45 16.07 -32.59
C LYS A 26 48.08 16.06 -31.10
N GLU A 27 48.80 15.28 -30.31
CA GLU A 27 48.84 15.29 -28.84
C GLU A 27 49.56 16.53 -28.29
N THR A 28 49.28 16.90 -27.03
CA THR A 28 50.36 17.23 -26.08
C THR A 28 49.96 16.87 -24.65
N ILE A 29 50.73 15.92 -24.08
CA ILE A 29 50.89 15.49 -22.67
C ILE A 29 51.49 16.70 -21.88
N VAL A 30 51.32 16.91 -20.56
CA VAL A 30 52.18 16.37 -19.46
C VAL A 30 51.61 16.60 -18.04
N SER A 31 51.82 15.55 -17.23
CA SER A 31 52.30 15.47 -15.82
C SER A 31 51.41 15.76 -14.62
N GLU A 32 51.31 14.70 -13.81
CA GLU A 32 51.09 14.60 -12.37
C GLU A 32 52.04 15.49 -11.54
N THR A 33 51.63 15.88 -10.33
CA THR A 33 52.40 15.73 -9.05
C THR A 33 51.61 16.28 -7.83
N GLU A 34 51.46 15.39 -6.84
CA GLU A 34 51.38 15.52 -5.36
C GLU A 34 50.41 16.45 -4.58
N VAL A 35 49.63 15.74 -3.76
CA VAL A 35 49.16 15.94 -2.37
C VAL A 35 49.69 17.15 -1.57
N SER A 36 48.77 17.88 -0.93
CA SER A 36 49.01 18.45 0.41
C SER A 36 47.74 18.37 1.28
N GLU A 37 47.86 17.73 2.44
CA GLU A 37 46.93 17.84 3.56
C GLU A 37 46.90 19.27 4.11
N THR A 38 45.70 19.80 4.35
CA THR A 38 45.51 20.94 5.26
C THR A 38 44.30 20.70 6.13
N VAL A 39 44.56 20.49 7.42
CA VAL A 39 43.58 20.52 8.51
C VAL A 39 43.21 21.98 8.77
N VAL A 40 41.92 22.33 8.71
CA VAL A 40 41.40 23.57 9.30
C VAL A 40 40.08 23.26 10.02
N SER A 41 40.04 23.63 11.30
CA SER A 41 38.90 23.56 12.20
C SER A 41 37.94 24.74 12.01
N ASP A 42 36.74 24.55 12.60
CA ASP A 42 35.82 25.56 13.13
C ASP A 42 34.64 26.07 12.27
N THR A 43 33.46 25.53 12.64
CA THR A 43 32.29 26.29 13.16
C THR A 43 31.41 27.11 12.19
N VAL A 44 30.20 26.55 11.97
CA VAL A 44 28.87 27.16 11.78
C VAL A 44 28.67 28.18 10.65
N SER A 45 27.86 27.79 9.67
CA SER A 45 26.83 28.69 9.14
C SER A 45 25.65 27.89 8.58
N SER A 46 24.48 28.11 9.15
CA SER A 46 23.19 27.66 8.66
C SER A 46 22.90 28.32 7.31
N SER A 47 23.05 27.58 6.22
CA SER A 47 22.43 27.97 4.96
C SER A 47 21.04 27.37 4.89
N SER A 48 20.07 28.25 5.16
CA SER A 48 18.67 28.14 4.83
C SER A 48 18.44 27.44 3.49
N VAL A 49 17.94 26.21 3.54
CA VAL A 49 17.28 25.60 2.39
C VAL A 49 15.96 26.34 2.23
N GLN A 50 15.91 27.18 1.20
CA GLN A 50 14.67 27.75 0.71
C GLN A 50 13.73 26.59 0.37
N SER A 51 12.53 26.64 0.94
CA SER A 51 11.43 25.75 0.60
C SER A 51 11.11 25.91 -0.88
N GLU A 52 11.57 24.97 -1.70
CA GLU A 52 10.99 24.74 -3.01
C GLU A 52 9.52 24.34 -2.77
N GLU A 53 8.60 25.11 -3.35
CA GLU A 53 7.20 24.68 -3.47
C GLU A 53 7.20 23.33 -4.16
N ALA A 54 6.75 22.29 -3.45
CA ALA A 54 6.61 20.95 -4.00
C ALA A 54 5.60 21.02 -5.16
N ASN A 55 6.11 21.03 -6.38
CA ASN A 55 5.33 20.98 -7.61
C ASN A 55 4.85 19.53 -7.83
N GLY A 56 4.10 19.00 -6.85
CA GLY A 56 3.52 17.67 -6.88
C GLY A 56 2.17 17.68 -7.57
N VAL A 57 1.76 16.53 -8.11
CA VAL A 57 0.39 16.37 -8.61
C VAL A 57 -0.60 16.51 -7.46
N GLU A 58 -1.59 17.37 -7.67
CA GLU A 58 -2.71 17.53 -6.74
C GLU A 58 -3.50 16.23 -6.66
N VAL A 59 -3.55 15.64 -5.47
CA VAL A 59 -4.33 14.43 -5.17
C VAL A 59 -5.80 14.84 -5.04
N SER A 60 -6.60 14.55 -6.07
CA SER A 60 -8.02 14.91 -6.15
C SER A 60 -8.98 13.85 -5.57
N TRP A 61 -8.45 12.76 -5.03
CA TRP A 61 -9.23 11.64 -4.52
C TRP A 61 -9.05 11.48 -3.01
N ASN A 62 -10.05 10.88 -2.35
CA ASN A 62 -9.97 10.50 -0.94
C ASN A 62 -10.15 8.99 -0.81
N VAL A 63 -9.12 8.31 -0.32
CA VAL A 63 -9.15 6.86 -0.06
C VAL A 63 -9.41 6.51 1.40
N ILE A 64 -9.35 7.50 2.29
CA ILE A 64 -9.59 7.35 3.72
C ILE A 64 -11.11 7.13 3.88
N PRO A 65 -11.54 6.00 4.49
CA PRO A 65 -12.94 5.78 4.81
C PRO A 65 -13.50 6.90 5.71
N GLU A 66 -14.82 7.04 5.77
CA GLU A 66 -15.43 7.99 6.71
C GLU A 66 -15.04 7.66 8.16
N GLU A 67 -14.88 8.72 8.97
CA GLU A 67 -14.57 8.58 10.39
C GLU A 67 -15.73 7.89 11.13
N GLY A 68 -15.39 6.95 12.02
CA GLY A 68 -16.35 6.16 12.77
C GLY A 68 -16.13 4.67 12.61
N ILE A 69 -17.16 3.89 12.96
CA ILE A 69 -17.12 2.43 12.97
C ILE A 69 -18.05 1.85 11.91
N VAL A 70 -17.53 0.92 11.13
CA VAL A 70 -18.28 0.06 10.21
C VAL A 70 -18.26 -1.37 10.77
N SER A 71 -19.42 -2.03 10.81
CA SER A 71 -19.50 -3.44 11.22
C SER A 71 -20.62 -4.18 10.50
N GLY A 72 -20.45 -5.49 10.30
CA GLY A 72 -21.46 -6.32 9.67
C GLY A 72 -20.97 -7.71 9.25
N ASP A 73 -21.80 -8.39 8.48
CA ASP A 73 -21.52 -9.68 7.86
C ASP A 73 -20.42 -9.52 6.82
N TYR A 74 -19.35 -10.31 6.92
CA TYR A 74 -18.16 -10.15 6.09
C TYR A 74 -18.14 -11.09 4.90
N TYR A 75 -18.03 -10.51 3.71
CA TYR A 75 -17.79 -11.24 2.47
C TYR A 75 -16.50 -10.73 1.83
N LYS A 76 -15.62 -11.65 1.45
CA LYS A 76 -14.32 -11.34 0.82
C LYS A 76 -14.05 -12.31 -0.31
N ILE A 77 -13.66 -11.80 -1.46
CA ILE A 77 -13.12 -12.60 -2.55
C ILE A 77 -11.81 -11.97 -3.04
N SER A 78 -10.86 -12.83 -3.40
CA SER A 78 -9.66 -12.41 -4.11
C SER A 78 -9.33 -13.37 -5.23
N GLU A 79 -9.09 -12.83 -6.42
CA GLU A 79 -8.68 -13.63 -7.57
C GLU A 79 -7.68 -12.90 -8.45
N ARG A 80 -6.89 -13.70 -9.18
CA ARG A 80 -5.98 -13.18 -10.19
C ARG A 80 -6.67 -13.00 -11.53
N PHE A 81 -6.47 -11.84 -12.14
CA PHE A 81 -6.93 -11.47 -13.46
C PHE A 81 -5.76 -10.94 -14.30
N ARG A 82 -5.98 -10.72 -15.61
CA ARG A 82 -5.03 -10.10 -16.55
C ARG A 82 -3.54 -10.44 -16.32
N GLN A 83 -3.13 -11.64 -16.69
CA GLN A 83 -1.73 -12.10 -16.58
C GLN A 83 -1.15 -12.07 -15.15
N GLY A 84 -1.98 -11.93 -14.11
CA GLY A 84 -1.57 -12.15 -12.72
C GLY A 84 -1.79 -10.97 -11.75
N HIS A 85 -2.46 -9.89 -12.16
CA HIS A 85 -2.94 -8.86 -11.23
C HIS A 85 -3.93 -9.49 -10.26
N GLU A 86 -3.99 -9.02 -9.02
CA GLU A 86 -4.85 -9.63 -7.99
C GLU A 86 -5.88 -8.61 -7.53
N GLY A 87 -7.15 -8.91 -7.78
CA GLY A 87 -8.28 -8.11 -7.33
C GLY A 87 -8.75 -8.63 -5.99
N ILE A 88 -9.08 -7.72 -5.08
CA ILE A 88 -9.65 -8.04 -3.77
C ILE A 88 -10.91 -7.21 -3.62
N LEU A 89 -12.04 -7.87 -3.40
CA LEU A 89 -13.31 -7.22 -3.11
C LEU A 89 -13.77 -7.65 -1.72
N GLU A 90 -13.99 -6.67 -0.85
CA GLU A 90 -14.59 -6.82 0.46
C GLU A 90 -15.97 -6.15 0.45
N VAL A 91 -16.98 -6.84 0.96
CA VAL A 91 -18.37 -6.36 1.06
C VAL A 91 -18.87 -6.63 2.46
N ILE A 92 -19.40 -5.59 3.10
CA ILE A 92 -19.99 -5.64 4.44
C ILE A 92 -21.49 -5.46 4.30
N VAL A 93 -22.24 -6.42 4.83
CA VAL A 93 -23.70 -6.37 4.84
C VAL A 93 -24.18 -6.18 6.28
N LYS A 94 -25.09 -5.24 6.49
CA LYS A 94 -25.70 -4.98 7.80
C LYS A 94 -27.20 -4.80 7.61
N GLU A 95 -27.99 -5.57 8.34
CA GLU A 95 -29.46 -5.51 8.25
C GLU A 95 -29.99 -5.66 6.80
N ASP A 96 -29.43 -6.62 6.06
CA ASP A 96 -29.74 -6.88 4.64
C ASP A 96 -29.41 -5.71 3.67
N GLN A 97 -28.59 -4.74 4.10
CA GLN A 97 -28.12 -3.61 3.28
C GLN A 97 -26.59 -3.63 3.12
N LEU A 98 -26.10 -3.17 1.96
CA LEU A 98 -24.67 -2.94 1.77
C LEU A 98 -24.26 -1.75 2.64
N GLU A 99 -23.43 -2.02 3.64
CA GLU A 99 -22.90 -1.02 4.58
C GLU A 99 -21.56 -0.47 4.07
N TYR A 100 -20.75 -1.31 3.44
CA TYR A 100 -19.43 -0.92 2.96
C TYR A 100 -18.94 -1.83 1.83
N VAL A 101 -18.29 -1.24 0.83
CA VAL A 101 -17.66 -1.94 -0.29
C VAL A 101 -16.27 -1.39 -0.48
N TYR A 102 -15.29 -2.28 -0.57
CA TYR A 102 -13.89 -1.94 -0.75
C TYR A 102 -13.26 -2.84 -1.81
N PHE A 103 -12.74 -2.22 -2.86
CA PHE A 103 -12.01 -2.88 -3.93
C PHE A 103 -10.57 -2.40 -3.99
N ASN A 104 -9.63 -3.35 -3.99
CA ASN A 104 -8.23 -3.08 -4.27
C ASN A 104 -7.73 -3.98 -5.40
N GLU A 105 -6.66 -3.53 -6.04
CA GLU A 105 -5.89 -4.35 -6.95
C GLU A 105 -4.42 -4.28 -6.58
N TYR A 106 -3.78 -5.43 -6.41
CA TYR A 106 -2.33 -5.54 -6.39
C TYR A 106 -1.80 -5.70 -7.80
N THR A 107 -0.73 -4.97 -8.10
CA THR A 107 0.01 -5.19 -9.34
C THR A 107 0.60 -6.61 -9.37
N ARG A 108 0.62 -7.21 -10.56
CA ARG A 108 1.12 -8.58 -10.73
C ARG A 108 2.60 -8.74 -10.32
N PRO A 109 3.05 -9.94 -9.93
CA PRO A 109 4.44 -10.19 -9.51
C PRO A 109 5.49 -9.84 -10.57
N ASN A 110 5.13 -9.95 -11.86
CA ASN A 110 5.98 -9.60 -13.00
C ASN A 110 5.55 -8.28 -13.67
N TYR A 111 5.01 -7.33 -12.90
CA TYR A 111 4.65 -6.01 -13.43
C TYR A 111 5.87 -5.36 -14.10
N TYR A 112 5.64 -4.69 -15.22
CA TYR A 112 6.73 -4.23 -16.09
C TYR A 112 7.59 -3.17 -15.42
N ASN A 113 6.98 -2.31 -14.59
CA ASN A 113 7.72 -1.43 -13.70
C ASN A 113 8.00 -2.17 -12.40
N ARG A 114 9.27 -2.53 -12.17
CA ARG A 114 9.71 -3.24 -10.96
C ARG A 114 9.35 -2.50 -9.68
N TYR A 115 9.27 -1.17 -9.75
CA TYR A 115 8.89 -0.32 -8.63
C TYR A 115 7.49 -0.62 -8.11
N PHE A 116 6.59 -1.06 -9.00
CA PHE A 116 5.22 -1.40 -8.67
C PHE A 116 4.97 -2.89 -8.88
N GLN A 117 5.83 -3.79 -8.41
CA GLN A 117 5.56 -5.24 -8.42
C GLN A 117 4.97 -5.67 -7.08
N ASN A 118 3.81 -6.34 -7.09
CA ASN A 118 3.06 -6.71 -5.87
C ASN A 118 2.69 -5.52 -4.98
N VAL A 119 2.51 -4.35 -5.59
CA VAL A 119 2.16 -3.12 -4.88
C VAL A 119 0.65 -2.93 -4.96
N SER A 120 0.03 -2.66 -3.81
CA SER A 120 -1.36 -2.22 -3.71
C SER A 120 -1.55 -0.96 -4.55
N LYS A 121 -2.53 -0.94 -5.44
CA LYS A 121 -2.80 0.26 -6.23
C LYS A 121 -3.54 1.31 -5.43
N ARG A 122 -4.41 0.94 -4.48
CA ARG A 122 -5.38 1.88 -3.87
C ARG A 122 -4.71 3.04 -3.15
N MET A 123 -3.72 2.79 -2.30
CA MET A 123 -3.17 3.81 -1.39
C MET A 123 -1.66 4.05 -1.55
N SER A 124 -1.08 3.64 -2.69
CA SER A 124 0.34 3.85 -3.01
C SER A 124 0.59 4.94 -4.05
N GLU A 125 1.86 5.25 -4.26
CA GLU A 125 2.38 6.16 -5.29
C GLU A 125 1.97 5.75 -6.72
N TYR A 126 1.44 4.53 -6.92
CA TYR A 126 0.93 4.08 -8.20
C TYR A 126 -0.10 5.07 -8.79
N ASN A 127 -1.02 5.58 -7.97
CA ASN A 127 -2.05 6.52 -8.44
C ASN A 127 -1.47 7.88 -8.81
N VAL A 128 -0.51 8.37 -8.03
CA VAL A 128 0.20 9.64 -8.30
C VAL A 128 0.95 9.53 -9.64
N SER A 129 1.77 8.48 -9.80
CA SER A 129 2.50 8.20 -11.05
C SER A 129 1.57 8.03 -12.25
N MET A 130 0.40 7.41 -12.07
CA MET A 130 -0.60 7.25 -13.13
C MET A 130 -1.25 8.59 -13.51
N LYS A 131 -1.60 9.41 -12.52
CA LYS A 131 -2.17 10.74 -12.73
C LYS A 131 -1.18 11.63 -13.47
N GLU A 132 0.09 11.64 -13.07
CA GLU A 132 1.18 12.35 -13.75
C GLU A 132 1.33 11.91 -15.21
N ALA A 133 1.37 10.60 -15.46
CA ALA A 133 1.64 10.08 -16.79
C ALA A 133 0.44 10.14 -17.75
N LYS A 134 -0.79 10.08 -17.25
CA LYS A 134 -2.00 9.85 -18.07
C LYS A 134 -3.15 10.82 -17.80
N GLY A 135 -3.03 11.70 -16.81
CA GLY A 135 -4.09 12.65 -16.43
C GLY A 135 -5.25 12.05 -15.62
N ALA A 136 -5.23 10.73 -15.36
CA ALA A 136 -6.24 10.04 -14.56
C ALA A 136 -5.58 9.01 -13.63
N ALA A 137 -6.01 8.98 -12.38
CA ALA A 137 -5.62 7.94 -11.43
C ALA A 137 -6.57 6.75 -11.53
N TRP A 138 -6.06 5.56 -11.25
CA TRP A 138 -6.87 4.33 -11.23
C TRP A 138 -7.93 4.40 -10.14
N ILE A 139 -7.57 4.92 -8.98
CA ILE A 139 -8.44 4.99 -7.81
C ILE A 139 -9.68 5.88 -8.00
N GLU A 140 -9.58 6.96 -8.79
CA GLU A 140 -10.73 7.82 -9.09
C GLU A 140 -11.89 7.02 -9.70
N GLY A 141 -11.57 6.07 -10.60
CA GLY A 141 -12.60 5.22 -11.18
C GLY A 141 -13.08 4.10 -10.28
N VAL A 142 -12.25 3.63 -9.35
CA VAL A 142 -12.67 2.65 -8.34
C VAL A 142 -13.61 3.27 -7.32
N LEU A 143 -13.28 4.44 -6.78
CA LEU A 143 -14.16 5.16 -5.84
C LEU A 143 -15.50 5.50 -6.49
N SER A 144 -15.50 5.88 -7.77
CA SER A 144 -16.73 6.10 -8.53
C SER A 144 -17.56 4.83 -8.71
N ALA A 145 -16.93 3.67 -8.91
CA ALA A 145 -17.63 2.39 -9.01
C ALA A 145 -18.19 1.93 -7.66
N GLU A 146 -17.43 2.07 -6.57
CA GLU A 146 -17.89 1.79 -5.21
C GLU A 146 -19.08 2.66 -4.82
N ALA A 147 -19.02 3.96 -5.13
CA ALA A 147 -20.14 4.88 -4.89
C ALA A 147 -21.41 4.45 -5.63
N GLN A 148 -21.31 4.03 -6.89
CA GLN A 148 -22.45 3.52 -7.65
C GLN A 148 -23.04 2.24 -7.03
N ILE A 149 -22.19 1.30 -6.60
CA ILE A 149 -22.62 0.08 -5.91
C ILE A 149 -23.38 0.43 -4.61
N MET A 150 -22.85 1.37 -3.83
CA MET A 150 -23.44 1.81 -2.57
C MET A 150 -24.75 2.57 -2.78
N GLU A 151 -24.83 3.46 -3.79
CA GLU A 151 -26.02 4.22 -4.15
C GLU A 151 -27.15 3.30 -4.64
N ASN A 152 -26.82 2.34 -5.51
CA ASN A 152 -27.78 1.39 -6.05
C ASN A 152 -28.11 0.25 -5.08
N GLN A 153 -27.35 0.11 -3.98
CA GLN A 153 -27.44 -1.04 -3.07
C GLN A 153 -27.37 -2.37 -3.82
N SER A 154 -26.48 -2.46 -4.81
CA SER A 154 -26.41 -3.58 -5.75
C SER A 154 -24.98 -3.82 -6.23
N LEU A 155 -24.51 -5.07 -6.09
CA LEU A 155 -23.20 -5.51 -6.59
C LEU A 155 -23.19 -5.80 -8.10
N THR A 156 -24.36 -5.95 -8.72
CA THR A 156 -24.48 -6.47 -10.10
C THR A 156 -25.20 -5.53 -11.06
N GLU A 157 -25.55 -4.32 -10.61
CA GLU A 157 -26.04 -3.29 -11.52
C GLU A 157 -24.90 -2.78 -12.41
N ASP A 158 -25.26 -2.29 -13.61
CA ASP A 158 -24.28 -1.78 -14.56
C ASP A 158 -23.50 -0.60 -13.97
N ILE A 159 -22.18 -0.67 -14.04
CA ILE A 159 -21.27 0.38 -13.53
C ILE A 159 -20.82 1.25 -14.69
N GLU A 160 -21.11 2.55 -14.61
CA GLU A 160 -20.55 3.55 -15.52
C GLU A 160 -19.06 3.73 -15.20
N THR A 161 -18.19 3.29 -16.12
CA THR A 161 -16.75 3.42 -15.93
C THR A 161 -16.24 4.79 -16.38
N VAL A 162 -15.30 5.33 -15.62
CA VAL A 162 -14.54 6.53 -15.98
C VAL A 162 -13.13 6.16 -16.48
N SER A 163 -12.51 7.09 -17.20
CA SER A 163 -11.17 6.90 -17.76
C SER A 163 -10.14 6.54 -16.68
N GLY A 164 -9.23 5.61 -17.01
CA GLY A 164 -8.12 5.21 -16.12
C GLY A 164 -8.34 3.89 -15.37
N ALA A 165 -9.60 3.47 -15.16
CA ALA A 165 -9.93 2.28 -14.38
C ALA A 165 -10.77 1.21 -15.11
N SER A 166 -11.39 1.52 -16.26
CA SER A 166 -12.38 0.65 -16.95
C SER A 166 -11.95 -0.82 -17.05
N ASN A 167 -10.71 -1.06 -17.46
CA ASN A 167 -10.13 -2.39 -17.58
C ASN A 167 -10.14 -3.21 -16.28
N SER A 168 -9.92 -2.56 -15.13
CA SER A 168 -9.90 -3.22 -13.81
C SER A 168 -11.32 -3.40 -13.29
N ILE A 169 -12.21 -2.44 -13.59
CA ILE A 169 -13.62 -2.55 -13.23
C ILE A 169 -14.26 -3.73 -13.99
N GLU A 170 -14.16 -3.73 -15.32
CA GLU A 170 -14.79 -4.74 -16.19
C GLU A 170 -14.23 -6.15 -16.00
N GLN A 171 -12.95 -6.30 -15.63
CA GLN A 171 -12.28 -7.61 -15.61
C GLN A 171 -11.92 -8.12 -14.22
N ALA A 172 -12.12 -7.31 -13.18
CA ALA A 172 -11.92 -7.73 -11.81
C ALA A 172 -13.13 -7.35 -10.94
N LEU A 173 -13.42 -6.07 -10.73
CA LEU A 173 -14.50 -5.67 -9.82
C LEU A 173 -15.84 -6.32 -10.20
N VAL A 174 -16.30 -6.18 -11.44
CA VAL A 174 -17.60 -6.70 -11.89
C VAL A 174 -17.66 -8.24 -11.75
N PRO A 175 -16.71 -9.04 -12.29
CA PRO A 175 -16.74 -10.49 -12.10
C PRO A 175 -16.66 -10.95 -10.63
N LEU A 176 -15.91 -10.22 -9.78
CA LEU A 176 -15.83 -10.54 -8.35
C LEU A 176 -17.13 -10.19 -7.63
N ALA A 177 -17.76 -9.07 -7.99
CA ALA A 177 -19.02 -8.63 -7.43
C ALA A 177 -20.16 -9.58 -7.81
N GLU A 178 -20.22 -10.09 -9.05
CA GLU A 178 -21.15 -11.15 -9.47
C GLU A 178 -21.02 -12.42 -8.62
N LYS A 179 -19.78 -12.85 -8.35
CA LYS A 179 -19.49 -14.03 -7.53
C LYS A 179 -19.92 -13.82 -6.08
N LEU A 180 -19.50 -12.72 -5.45
CA LEU A 180 -19.90 -12.41 -4.07
C LEU A 180 -21.40 -12.23 -3.93
N ASN A 181 -22.06 -11.59 -4.88
CA ASN A 181 -23.51 -11.40 -4.84
C ASN A 181 -24.28 -12.73 -4.80
N ALA A 182 -23.74 -13.79 -5.42
CA ALA A 182 -24.32 -15.12 -5.37
C ALA A 182 -24.13 -15.82 -4.00
N GLU A 183 -23.21 -15.34 -3.17
CA GLU A 183 -22.92 -15.87 -1.83
C GLU A 183 -23.65 -15.10 -0.71
N ILE A 184 -24.09 -13.86 -0.97
CA ILE A 184 -24.84 -13.06 0.00
C ILE A 184 -26.16 -13.73 0.35
N VAL A 185 -26.37 -13.91 1.65
CA VAL A 185 -27.61 -14.44 2.24
C VAL A 185 -28.24 -13.38 3.15
N PRO A 186 -29.55 -13.52 3.50
CA PRO A 186 -30.15 -12.66 4.50
C PRO A 186 -29.34 -12.67 5.81
N SER A 187 -29.13 -11.52 6.44
CA SER A 187 -28.27 -11.37 7.63
C SER A 187 -28.69 -12.27 8.78
N LYS A 188 -29.98 -12.55 8.93
CA LYS A 188 -30.50 -13.49 9.94
C LYS A 188 -30.04 -14.95 9.73
N ASP A 189 -29.70 -15.32 8.49
CA ASP A 189 -29.30 -16.65 8.07
C ASP A 189 -27.76 -16.75 7.93
N PHE A 190 -27.05 -15.62 8.02
CA PHE A 190 -25.60 -15.55 7.97
C PHE A 190 -24.98 -16.13 9.25
N ASN A 191 -23.96 -16.97 9.05
CA ASN A 191 -23.23 -17.64 10.14
C ASN A 191 -21.71 -17.58 9.96
N GLY A 192 -21.23 -16.69 9.08
CA GLY A 192 -19.82 -16.49 8.78
C GLY A 192 -19.14 -15.45 9.67
N PRO A 193 -18.02 -14.89 9.20
CA PRO A 193 -17.24 -13.91 9.95
C PRO A 193 -17.96 -12.56 10.09
N THR A 194 -17.74 -11.90 11.22
CA THR A 194 -18.18 -10.52 11.47
C THR A 194 -16.98 -9.57 11.30
N PHE A 195 -17.17 -8.52 10.50
CA PHE A 195 -16.18 -7.49 10.24
C PHE A 195 -16.38 -6.31 11.18
N TYR A 196 -15.27 -5.70 11.62
CA TYR A 196 -15.21 -4.43 12.31
C TYR A 196 -14.13 -3.56 11.68
N GLN A 197 -14.42 -2.31 11.42
CA GLN A 197 -13.44 -1.29 11.08
C GLN A 197 -13.69 -0.05 11.91
N ILE A 198 -12.63 0.57 12.43
CA ILE A 198 -12.66 1.93 12.95
C ILE A 198 -11.71 2.79 12.14
N THR A 199 -12.18 3.98 11.76
CA THR A 199 -11.36 5.04 11.17
C THR A 199 -11.41 6.25 12.09
N LYS A 200 -10.25 6.83 12.41
CA LYS A 200 -10.16 8.00 13.28
C LYS A 200 -9.10 8.97 12.78
N TYR A 201 -9.43 10.26 12.73
CA TYR A 201 -8.42 11.29 12.59
C TYR A 201 -7.65 11.42 13.92
N LEU A 202 -6.35 11.21 13.87
CA LEU A 202 -5.46 11.20 15.01
C LEU A 202 -4.71 12.55 15.08
N ASP A 203 -3.44 12.53 15.48
CA ASP A 203 -2.60 13.71 15.51
C ASP A 203 -1.81 13.91 14.20
N ASN A 204 -1.24 15.09 14.04
CA ASN A 204 -0.23 15.41 13.01
C ASN A 204 -0.61 15.13 11.55
N GLY A 205 -1.91 15.05 11.23
CA GLY A 205 -2.40 14.77 9.89
C GLY A 205 -2.41 13.27 9.55
N ILE A 206 -2.55 12.40 10.55
CA ILE A 206 -2.67 10.96 10.39
C ILE A 206 -4.12 10.50 10.62
N ASN A 207 -4.57 9.55 9.81
CA ASN A 207 -5.82 8.82 10.01
C ASN A 207 -5.48 7.38 10.32
N GLY A 208 -5.84 6.90 11.51
CA GLY A 208 -5.71 5.49 11.88
C GLY A 208 -6.88 4.70 11.32
N ILE A 209 -6.59 3.56 10.70
CA ILE A 209 -7.59 2.63 10.18
C ILE A 209 -7.27 1.26 10.75
N LEU A 210 -8.14 0.72 11.59
CA LEU A 210 -8.02 -0.63 12.11
C LEU A 210 -9.19 -1.48 11.62
N LYS A 211 -8.89 -2.58 10.92
CA LYS A 211 -9.83 -3.63 10.53
C LYS A 211 -9.59 -4.88 11.38
N VAL A 212 -10.66 -5.50 11.86
CA VAL A 212 -10.63 -6.77 12.60
C VAL A 212 -11.75 -7.66 12.09
N VAL A 213 -11.43 -8.92 11.79
CA VAL A 213 -12.42 -9.93 11.40
C VAL A 213 -12.48 -11.00 12.47
N VAL A 214 -13.68 -11.26 12.96
CA VAL A 214 -13.94 -12.21 14.04
C VAL A 214 -14.87 -13.31 13.56
N GLU A 215 -14.48 -14.56 13.77
CA GLU A 215 -15.32 -15.71 13.50
C GLU A 215 -15.24 -16.69 14.68
N ASN A 216 -16.37 -17.19 15.15
CA ASN A 216 -16.42 -18.17 16.25
C ASN A 216 -15.64 -17.72 17.51
N LYS A 217 -15.74 -16.44 17.88
CA LYS A 217 -15.00 -15.82 18.99
C LYS A 217 -13.49 -15.84 18.86
N LYS A 218 -13.00 -15.88 17.63
CA LYS A 218 -11.57 -15.78 17.32
C LYS A 218 -11.34 -14.68 16.32
N ILE A 219 -10.26 -13.93 16.54
CA ILE A 219 -9.72 -13.01 15.57
C ILE A 219 -9.08 -13.86 14.46
N ILE A 220 -9.59 -13.72 13.24
CA ILE A 220 -9.12 -14.47 12.07
C ILE A 220 -8.40 -13.59 11.05
N ASP A 221 -8.59 -12.27 11.12
CA ASP A 221 -7.86 -11.28 10.34
C ASP A 221 -7.74 -9.98 11.15
N LEU A 222 -6.64 -9.26 10.96
CA LEU A 222 -6.42 -7.94 11.52
C LEU A 222 -5.55 -7.15 10.55
N HIS A 223 -5.87 -5.88 10.34
CA HIS A 223 -5.02 -5.00 9.55
C HIS A 223 -5.08 -3.59 10.14
N TYR A 224 -3.91 -3.03 10.44
CA TYR A 224 -3.77 -1.67 10.90
C TYR A 224 -2.94 -0.86 9.91
N ASP A 225 -3.42 0.34 9.62
CA ASP A 225 -2.74 1.31 8.77
C ASP A 225 -2.89 2.73 9.31
N GLU A 226 -1.95 3.57 8.90
CA GLU A 226 -1.98 5.01 9.10
C GLU A 226 -1.89 5.70 7.75
N VAL A 227 -2.91 6.47 7.41
CA VAL A 227 -3.01 7.19 6.14
C VAL A 227 -2.84 8.69 6.38
N PHE A 228 -1.91 9.30 5.66
CA PHE A 228 -1.73 10.75 5.73
C PHE A 228 -2.96 11.49 5.22
N SER A 229 -3.29 12.61 5.85
CA SER A 229 -4.38 13.49 5.43
C SER A 229 -4.23 13.87 3.96
N ASN A 230 -5.35 13.92 3.22
CA ASN A 230 -5.32 14.41 1.84
C ASN A 230 -4.97 15.90 1.75
N ASP A 231 -5.23 16.68 2.81
CA ASP A 231 -4.83 18.08 2.86
C ASP A 231 -3.41 18.19 3.45
N PRO A 232 -2.39 18.56 2.63
CA PRO A 232 -1.02 18.68 3.11
C PRO A 232 -0.83 19.76 4.19
N ASN A 233 -1.80 20.64 4.41
CA ASN A 233 -1.76 21.63 5.49
C ASN A 233 -2.05 21.03 6.87
N ASN A 234 -2.76 19.90 6.92
CA ASN A 234 -3.01 19.17 8.15
C ASN A 234 -1.81 18.30 8.56
N ILE A 235 -0.88 18.05 7.64
CA ILE A 235 0.35 17.29 7.90
C ILE A 235 1.40 18.23 8.52
N SER A 236 1.82 17.91 9.74
CA SER A 236 2.68 18.79 10.53
C SER A 236 4.14 18.80 10.04
N GLU A 237 4.69 17.64 9.70
CA GLU A 237 6.07 17.49 9.25
C GLU A 237 6.20 17.85 7.76
N ALA A 238 7.01 18.87 7.45
CA ALA A 238 7.14 19.39 6.09
C ALA A 238 7.59 18.32 5.06
N LYS A 239 8.47 17.41 5.49
CA LYS A 239 8.95 16.30 4.64
C LYS A 239 7.87 15.26 4.33
N ASP A 240 6.85 15.14 5.18
CA ASP A 240 5.82 14.11 5.07
C ASP A 240 4.62 14.60 4.24
N LYS A 241 4.55 15.91 3.95
CA LYS A 241 3.50 16.51 3.10
C LYS A 241 3.41 15.90 1.71
N ARG A 242 4.51 15.35 1.18
CA ARG A 242 4.53 14.64 -0.11
C ARG A 242 3.71 13.35 -0.12
N TYR A 243 3.41 12.81 1.07
CA TYR A 243 2.62 11.59 1.23
C TYR A 243 1.13 11.87 1.44
N ALA A 244 0.65 13.10 1.23
CA ALA A 244 -0.76 13.43 1.41
C ALA A 244 -1.67 12.44 0.66
N GLY A 245 -2.61 11.83 1.39
CA GLY A 245 -3.52 10.80 0.87
C GLY A 245 -2.92 9.42 0.60
N LEU A 246 -1.67 9.18 1.01
CA LEU A 246 -0.99 7.89 0.89
C LEU A 246 -0.95 7.16 2.23
N SER A 247 -0.95 5.84 2.15
CA SER A 247 -0.86 4.92 3.28
C SER A 247 0.60 4.71 3.68
N LYS A 248 0.90 4.65 4.99
CA LYS A 248 2.23 4.25 5.47
C LYS A 248 2.51 2.77 5.19
N TYR A 249 1.49 1.93 5.18
CA TYR A 249 1.60 0.50 4.88
C TYR A 249 1.85 0.24 3.39
N ASP A 250 1.05 0.85 2.50
CA ASP A 250 1.08 0.60 1.05
C ASP A 250 2.07 1.49 0.28
N SER A 251 2.52 2.60 0.86
CA SER A 251 3.51 3.48 0.24
C SER A 251 4.83 2.74 0.03
N VAL A 252 5.35 2.82 -1.20
CA VAL A 252 6.66 2.26 -1.55
C VAL A 252 7.81 3.23 -1.25
N GLU A 253 7.50 4.51 -0.97
CA GLU A 253 8.48 5.57 -0.67
C GLU A 253 8.54 5.93 0.81
N TYR A 254 7.62 5.45 1.64
CA TYR A 254 7.55 5.86 3.04
C TYR A 254 8.70 5.27 3.86
N ASP A 255 9.52 6.18 4.41
CA ASP A 255 10.59 5.84 5.33
C ASP A 255 10.12 6.01 6.78
N GLU A 256 9.83 4.89 7.42
CA GLU A 256 9.39 4.85 8.82
C GLU A 256 10.53 5.28 9.78
N PRO A 257 10.34 6.34 10.59
CA PRO A 257 11.38 6.88 11.47
C PRO A 257 11.98 5.91 12.50
N SER A 258 11.28 4.86 12.91
CA SER A 258 11.82 3.80 13.77
C SER A 258 12.86 2.90 13.06
N ARG A 259 13.03 3.07 11.73
CA ARG A 259 13.93 2.32 10.83
C ARG A 259 13.58 0.84 10.65
N ILE A 260 12.32 0.50 10.89
CA ILE A 260 11.70 -0.76 10.51
C ILE A 260 10.50 -0.39 9.65
N GLY A 261 10.36 -0.98 8.46
CA GLY A 261 9.23 -0.66 7.57
C GLY A 261 7.90 -0.75 8.30
N PHE A 262 7.03 0.24 8.11
CA PHE A 262 5.74 0.30 8.79
C PHE A 262 4.91 -0.95 8.50
N ASN A 263 4.82 -1.35 7.23
CA ASN A 263 4.19 -2.59 6.79
C ASN A 263 4.74 -3.83 7.51
N VAL A 264 6.07 -3.93 7.68
CA VAL A 264 6.70 -5.06 8.38
C VAL A 264 6.28 -5.11 9.86
N GLN A 265 6.17 -3.95 10.52
CA GLN A 265 5.70 -3.87 11.90
C GLN A 265 4.24 -4.30 12.00
N MET A 266 3.39 -3.87 11.07
CA MET A 266 1.96 -4.19 11.09
C MET A 266 1.66 -5.64 10.65
N ASP A 267 2.50 -6.23 9.80
CA ASP A 267 2.47 -7.65 9.50
C ASP A 267 2.80 -8.50 10.74
N GLU A 268 3.79 -8.10 11.54
CA GLU A 268 4.11 -8.79 12.79
C GLU A 268 3.05 -8.55 13.86
N LEU A 269 2.46 -7.37 13.94
CA LEU A 269 1.29 -7.12 14.78
C LEU A 269 0.16 -8.10 14.43
N THR A 270 -0.17 -8.22 13.14
CA THR A 270 -1.23 -9.11 12.67
C THR A 270 -0.96 -10.54 13.11
N LYS A 271 0.24 -11.07 12.84
CA LYS A 271 0.63 -12.42 13.29
C LYS A 271 0.52 -12.57 14.80
N HIS A 272 1.05 -11.60 15.56
CA HIS A 272 1.04 -11.63 17.01
C HIS A 272 -0.37 -11.70 17.58
N VAL A 273 -1.30 -10.89 17.06
CA VAL A 273 -2.70 -10.90 17.50
C VAL A 273 -3.39 -12.21 17.11
N LEU A 274 -3.16 -12.72 15.90
CA LEU A 274 -3.75 -14.00 15.47
C LEU A 274 -3.24 -15.17 16.32
N GLU A 275 -1.98 -15.16 16.75
CA GLU A 275 -1.41 -16.20 17.61
C GLU A 275 -1.90 -16.12 19.05
N ASN A 276 -1.97 -14.92 19.62
CA ASN A 276 -2.28 -14.71 21.04
C ASN A 276 -3.76 -14.47 21.32
N GLN A 277 -4.54 -14.12 20.28
CA GLN A 277 -5.96 -13.76 20.36
C GLN A 277 -6.23 -12.57 21.31
N ASP A 278 -5.27 -11.65 21.37
CA ASP A 278 -5.32 -10.44 22.18
C ASP A 278 -4.80 -9.26 21.35
N MET A 279 -5.70 -8.35 20.98
CA MET A 279 -5.37 -7.16 20.18
C MET A 279 -4.76 -6.02 21.00
N LEU A 280 -4.67 -6.15 22.32
CA LEU A 280 -4.02 -5.16 23.18
C LEU A 280 -2.60 -5.57 23.58
N ASN A 281 -2.24 -6.83 23.31
CA ASN A 281 -0.90 -7.32 23.58
C ASN A 281 0.05 -6.94 22.45
N ILE A 282 0.96 -6.01 22.73
CA ILE A 282 2.07 -5.63 21.85
C ILE A 282 3.43 -6.06 22.41
N GLU A 283 3.47 -6.88 23.46
CA GLU A 283 4.71 -7.31 24.08
C GLU A 283 5.56 -8.12 23.09
N GLY A 284 6.85 -7.77 22.99
CA GLY A 284 7.78 -8.45 22.09
C GLY A 284 7.71 -8.00 20.63
N LEU A 285 6.77 -7.12 20.26
CA LEU A 285 6.77 -6.45 18.96
C LEU A 285 7.91 -5.41 18.87
N PRO A 286 8.47 -5.19 17.67
CA PRO A 286 9.57 -4.25 17.47
C PRO A 286 9.17 -2.80 17.74
N ALA A 287 10.15 -1.98 18.12
CA ALA A 287 9.96 -0.53 18.30
C ALA A 287 8.81 -0.15 19.26
N THR A 288 8.54 -0.98 20.26
CA THR A 288 7.60 -0.69 21.36
C THR A 288 8.28 0.01 22.54
N GLU A 289 9.60 -0.04 22.66
CA GLU A 289 10.32 0.65 23.75
C GLU A 289 10.76 2.06 23.37
N ASP A 290 10.76 2.99 24.34
CA ASP A 290 11.11 4.42 24.15
C ASP A 290 12.47 4.63 23.45
N THR A 291 13.43 3.73 23.71
CA THR A 291 14.77 3.79 23.11
C THR A 291 15.12 2.46 22.44
N GLY A 292 15.79 2.54 21.28
CA GLY A 292 16.30 1.39 20.55
C GLY A 292 17.81 1.47 20.34
N ASP A 293 18.52 0.36 20.55
CA ASP A 293 19.88 0.19 20.04
C ASP A 293 19.78 -0.51 18.69
N TYR A 294 19.92 0.24 17.60
CA TYR A 294 19.78 -0.31 16.25
C TYR A 294 20.68 -1.54 16.01
N LYS A 295 21.87 -1.59 16.61
CA LYS A 295 22.80 -2.73 16.43
C LYS A 295 22.30 -4.01 17.10
N LYS A 296 21.47 -3.91 18.14
CA LYS A 296 20.97 -5.04 18.92
C LYS A 296 19.52 -5.37 18.59
N ALA A 297 18.69 -4.35 18.49
CA ALA A 297 17.25 -4.44 18.43
C ALA A 297 16.67 -4.14 17.03
N GLY A 298 17.47 -3.61 16.11
CA GLY A 298 17.04 -3.32 14.74
C GLY A 298 16.18 -2.06 14.56
N TYR A 299 15.91 -1.30 15.64
CA TYR A 299 15.21 -0.02 15.61
C TYR A 299 15.94 1.06 16.41
N THR A 300 15.60 2.33 16.17
CA THR A 300 16.22 3.48 16.85
C THR A 300 15.35 4.13 17.92
N LYS A 301 14.03 4.03 17.82
CA LYS A 301 13.06 4.66 18.72
C LYS A 301 11.71 3.96 18.68
N ARG A 302 10.86 4.21 19.67
CA ARG A 302 9.45 3.80 19.66
C ARG A 302 8.74 4.32 18.42
N ASN A 303 7.89 3.49 17.82
CA ASN A 303 6.96 3.92 16.79
C ASN A 303 5.68 4.45 17.45
N PRO A 304 5.28 5.73 17.25
CA PRO A 304 4.04 6.27 17.84
C PRO A 304 2.78 5.55 17.35
N ALA A 305 2.85 4.85 16.21
CA ALA A 305 1.74 4.07 15.67
C ALA A 305 1.22 2.99 16.64
N TRP A 306 2.04 2.54 17.60
CA TRP A 306 1.58 1.61 18.64
C TRP A 306 0.54 2.22 19.57
N ASP A 307 0.70 3.49 19.94
CA ASP A 307 -0.24 4.19 20.82
C ASP A 307 -1.57 4.45 20.09
N HIS A 308 -1.47 4.86 18.84
CA HIS A 308 -2.63 5.03 17.95
C HIS A 308 -3.37 3.71 17.71
N TYR A 309 -2.64 2.62 17.44
CA TYR A 309 -3.22 1.29 17.30
C TYR A 309 -3.98 0.87 18.57
N LEU A 310 -3.35 0.99 19.74
CA LEU A 310 -3.95 0.58 21.00
C LEU A 310 -5.23 1.38 21.33
N GLU A 311 -5.26 2.68 21.00
CA GLU A 311 -6.48 3.49 21.12
C GLU A 311 -7.64 2.90 20.30
N LEU A 312 -7.40 2.59 19.03
CA LEU A 312 -8.43 2.02 18.14
C LEU A 312 -8.79 0.58 18.52
N ALA A 313 -7.80 -0.22 18.95
CA ALA A 313 -7.98 -1.60 19.34
C ALA A 313 -8.84 -1.73 20.61
N GLU A 314 -8.66 -0.86 21.60
CA GLU A 314 -9.49 -0.84 22.81
C GLU A 314 -10.96 -0.56 22.47
N GLU A 315 -11.22 0.41 21.58
CA GLU A 315 -12.56 0.76 21.13
C GLU A 315 -13.24 -0.42 20.39
N LEU A 316 -12.55 -1.02 19.41
CA LEU A 316 -13.11 -2.16 18.67
C LEU A 316 -13.27 -3.40 19.53
N LYS A 317 -12.32 -3.69 20.42
CA LYS A 317 -12.43 -4.82 21.35
C LYS A 317 -13.67 -4.67 22.22
N THR A 318 -13.86 -3.50 22.81
CA THR A 318 -15.02 -3.21 23.67
C THR A 318 -16.33 -3.41 22.92
N LEU A 319 -16.42 -2.93 21.68
CA LEU A 319 -17.60 -3.12 20.84
C LEU A 319 -17.86 -4.61 20.56
N ALA A 320 -16.86 -5.33 20.05
CA ALA A 320 -17.00 -6.75 19.69
C ALA A 320 -17.36 -7.63 20.90
N GLU A 321 -16.83 -7.34 22.08
CA GLU A 321 -17.21 -8.01 23.34
C GLU A 321 -18.64 -7.68 23.76
N SER A 322 -19.09 -6.43 23.59
CA SER A 322 -20.46 -6.01 23.90
C SER A 322 -21.50 -6.70 23.02
N GLU A 323 -21.13 -7.02 21.78
CA GLU A 323 -21.94 -7.79 20.83
C GLU A 323 -21.80 -9.32 21.02
N GLY A 324 -20.94 -9.76 21.95
CA GLY A 324 -20.67 -11.17 22.23
C GLY A 324 -19.94 -11.92 21.12
N LYS A 325 -19.29 -11.17 20.21
CA LYS A 325 -18.55 -11.70 19.06
C LYS A 325 -17.11 -12.05 19.43
N LEU A 326 -16.50 -11.36 20.39
CA LEU A 326 -15.31 -11.78 21.16
C LEU A 326 -15.74 -12.14 22.59
#